data_AF-A0A840HNQ7-F1
#
_entry.id   AF-A0A840HNQ7-F1
#
_cell.length_a   1.000
_cell.length_b   1.000
_cell.length_c   1.000
_cell.angle_alpha   90.00
_cell.angle_beta   90.00
_cell.angle_gamma   90.00
#
_symmetry.space_group_name_H-M   'P 1'
#
loop_
_entity.id
_entity.type
_entity.pdbx_description
1 polymer ?
#
loop_
_entity_poly.entity_id
_entity_poly.type
_entity_poly.pdbx_seq_one_letter_code
_entity_poly.pdbx_strand_id
1 'polypeptide(L)'
;MPDTKVVAITLSQPEALSVLSSRVHIAFAIARGGRQGVGNDPVYQHSDTFNCFPFPSLNPAIAEQLRALGERLDTFRKERLAEHDFLTMTDMYNVLERLRELENDDELPPLTDVERDVHQAGLISILKQIHDDIDRTVLAAYGWEDLIPSLVGRPGATLPLPHKSSEQAMAEDELLSRLTLLNHERAAEEKQGLVRWLRPEYQSGKLGIKVPVAVEEHAGTLDVTLPDILERPKWPTDGLEQIRLVRDLLAKAPSPAAPDVIAGILDGRNTSRRRERIAEVLDTLVATGLARTGEHEGQKRYFLPR
;
A
#
# COMPACT_ATOMS: atom_id res chain seq x y z
N MET A 1 -5.43 25.36 -4.56
CA MET A 1 -6.21 24.14 -4.85
C MET A 1 -5.56 23.50 -6.06
N PRO A 2 -5.07 22.26 -5.99
CA PRO A 2 -4.57 21.56 -7.17
C PRO A 2 -5.71 21.35 -8.18
N ASP A 3 -5.41 21.50 -9.47
CA ASP A 3 -6.33 21.16 -10.57
C ASP A 3 -6.55 19.64 -10.61
N THR A 4 -7.60 19.19 -11.30
CA THR A 4 -8.04 17.79 -11.46
C THR A 4 -6.92 16.85 -11.92
N LYS A 5 -5.88 17.39 -12.57
CA LYS A 5 -4.72 16.65 -13.10
C LYS A 5 -3.47 16.72 -12.20
N VAL A 6 -3.55 17.38 -11.05
CA VAL A 6 -2.47 17.49 -10.07
C VAL A 6 -2.85 16.70 -8.82
N VAL A 7 -2.01 15.73 -8.46
CA VAL A 7 -2.17 14.97 -7.22
C VAL A 7 -1.31 15.59 -6.12
N ALA A 8 -1.94 16.09 -5.07
CA ALA A 8 -1.24 16.60 -3.88
C ALA A 8 -1.09 15.49 -2.84
N ILE A 9 0.14 15.05 -2.63
CA ILE A 9 0.50 14.03 -1.63
C ILE A 9 0.99 14.75 -0.36
N THR A 10 0.19 14.69 0.71
CA THR A 10 0.50 15.38 1.98
C THR A 10 1.14 14.42 2.97
N LEU A 11 2.43 14.17 2.78
CA LEU A 11 3.25 13.35 3.67
C LEU A 11 4.12 14.24 4.55
N SER A 12 4.25 13.87 5.82
CA SER A 12 5.13 14.55 6.78
C SER A 12 6.58 14.06 6.74
N GLN A 13 6.86 13.06 5.90
CA GLN A 13 8.13 12.35 5.82
C GLN A 13 8.85 12.70 4.50
N PRO A 14 9.99 13.42 4.52
CA PRO A 14 10.71 13.81 3.31
C PRO A 14 11.30 12.63 2.52
N GLU A 15 11.56 11.49 3.17
CA GLU A 15 12.00 10.26 2.52
C GLU A 15 11.01 9.77 1.44
N ALA A 16 9.71 10.07 1.59
CA ALA A 16 8.72 9.72 0.59
C ALA A 16 8.90 10.52 -0.71
N LEU A 17 9.39 11.76 -0.65
CA LEU A 17 9.71 12.53 -1.86
C LEU A 17 10.79 11.82 -2.68
N SER A 18 11.82 11.28 -2.02
CA SER A 18 12.89 10.53 -2.68
C SER A 18 12.35 9.25 -3.32
N VAL A 19 11.56 8.46 -2.58
CA VAL A 19 10.95 7.24 -3.13
C VAL A 19 10.09 7.55 -4.34
N LEU A 20 9.23 8.58 -4.28
CA LEU A 20 8.35 8.97 -5.38
C LEU A 20 9.09 9.61 -6.55
N SER A 21 10.27 10.18 -6.33
CA SER A 21 11.12 10.74 -7.39
C SER A 21 12.06 9.70 -8.01
N SER A 22 12.13 8.49 -7.44
CA SER A 22 13.00 7.43 -7.94
C SER A 22 12.50 6.82 -9.25
N ARG A 23 13.43 6.28 -10.03
CA ARG A 23 13.19 5.43 -11.20
C ARG A 23 12.25 4.27 -10.88
N VAL A 24 12.34 3.70 -9.68
CA VAL A 24 11.46 2.59 -9.26
C VAL A 24 10.00 3.02 -9.27
N HIS A 25 9.70 4.17 -8.67
CA HIS A 25 8.33 4.69 -8.67
C HIS A 25 7.89 5.17 -10.06
N ILE A 26 8.78 5.81 -10.82
CA ILE A 26 8.47 6.32 -12.16
C ILE A 26 8.17 5.17 -13.12
N ALA A 27 8.97 4.11 -13.11
CA ALA A 27 8.73 2.90 -13.91
C ALA A 27 7.38 2.27 -13.55
N PHE A 28 7.08 2.13 -12.25
CA PHE A 28 5.78 1.64 -11.79
C PHE A 28 4.63 2.54 -12.25
N ALA A 29 4.76 3.85 -12.07
CA ALA A 29 3.71 4.81 -12.42
C ALA A 29 3.45 4.86 -13.93
N ILE A 30 4.48 4.71 -14.77
CA ILE A 30 4.33 4.62 -16.22
C ILE A 30 3.64 3.31 -16.62
N ALA A 31 3.98 2.19 -15.98
CA ALA A 31 3.42 0.88 -16.29
C ALA A 31 1.97 0.71 -15.81
N ARG A 32 1.62 1.32 -14.67
CA ARG A 32 0.28 1.20 -14.04
C ARG A 32 -0.65 2.37 -14.34
N GLY A 33 -0.09 3.53 -14.65
CA GLY A 33 -0.84 4.75 -14.92
C GLY A 33 -1.59 4.71 -16.25
N GLY A 34 -2.44 5.71 -16.45
CA GLY A 34 -3.13 5.91 -17.71
C GLY A 34 -2.22 6.56 -18.77
N ARG A 35 -2.71 6.63 -20.00
CA ARG A 35 -2.08 7.42 -21.07
C ARG A 35 -3.13 8.29 -21.76
N GLN A 36 -2.75 9.49 -22.18
CA GLN A 36 -3.69 10.44 -22.77
C GLN A 36 -3.06 11.24 -23.92
N GLY A 37 -3.88 11.60 -24.90
CA GLY A 37 -3.49 12.49 -26.00
C GLY A 37 -2.80 11.78 -27.16
N VAL A 38 -2.48 12.55 -28.20
CA VAL A 38 -1.83 12.05 -29.42
C VAL A 38 -0.38 11.62 -29.16
N GLY A 39 0.30 12.27 -28.21
CA GLY A 39 1.66 11.91 -27.76
C GLY A 39 1.71 10.67 -26.87
N ASN A 40 0.54 10.11 -26.51
CA ASN A 40 0.45 8.97 -25.60
C ASN A 40 1.13 9.27 -24.25
N ASP A 41 0.93 10.48 -23.72
CA ASP A 41 1.64 10.98 -22.53
C ASP A 41 1.16 10.25 -21.26
N PRO A 42 2.06 9.91 -20.32
CA PRO A 42 1.67 9.25 -19.07
C PRO A 42 0.77 10.14 -18.21
N VAL A 43 -0.25 9.54 -17.61
CA VAL A 43 -1.16 10.18 -16.68
C VAL A 43 -1.07 9.49 -15.32
N TYR A 44 -0.68 10.27 -14.31
CA TYR A 44 -0.58 9.78 -12.94
C TYR A 44 -1.97 9.60 -12.30
N GLN A 45 -2.44 8.36 -12.23
CA GLN A 45 -3.73 7.99 -11.63
C GLN A 45 -3.52 7.42 -10.23
N HIS A 46 -3.71 8.26 -9.21
CA HIS A 46 -3.36 7.91 -7.82
C HIS A 46 -3.97 6.59 -7.30
N SER A 47 -5.14 6.18 -7.81
CA SER A 47 -5.77 4.88 -7.48
C SER A 47 -4.92 3.69 -7.87
N ASP A 48 -4.24 3.76 -9.01
CA ASP A 48 -3.50 2.65 -9.63
C ASP A 48 -1.98 2.83 -9.49
N THR A 49 -1.53 4.07 -9.26
CA THR A 49 -0.13 4.41 -9.00
C THR A 49 0.12 4.49 -7.49
N PHE A 50 -0.04 5.66 -6.88
CA PHE A 50 0.34 5.90 -5.47
C PHE A 50 -0.27 4.89 -4.49
N ASN A 51 -1.57 4.61 -4.58
CA ASN A 51 -2.27 3.75 -3.63
C ASN A 51 -1.85 2.28 -3.69
N CYS A 52 -1.44 1.80 -4.87
CA CYS A 52 -1.03 0.42 -5.10
C CYS A 52 0.49 0.25 -5.15
N PHE A 53 1.25 1.32 -4.94
CA PHE A 53 2.70 1.26 -4.97
C PHE A 53 3.23 0.59 -3.69
N PRO A 54 3.95 -0.54 -3.80
CA PRO A 54 4.49 -1.21 -2.62
C PRO A 54 5.74 -0.48 -2.11
N PHE A 55 5.55 0.47 -1.20
CA PHE A 55 6.66 1.24 -0.60
C PHE A 55 7.71 0.33 0.06
N PRO A 56 9.01 0.68 -0.04
CA PRO A 56 10.08 -0.11 0.56
C PRO A 56 10.00 -0.06 2.08
N SER A 57 10.43 -1.15 2.74
CA SER A 57 10.57 -1.18 4.18
C SER A 57 11.90 -0.52 4.56
N LEU A 58 11.84 0.69 5.11
CA LEU A 58 13.05 1.46 5.41
C LEU A 58 13.62 1.11 6.78
N ASN A 59 14.92 0.80 6.83
CA ASN A 59 15.65 0.83 8.09
C ASN A 59 16.03 2.30 8.45
N PRO A 60 16.39 2.60 9.71
CA PRO A 60 16.65 3.99 10.13
C PRO A 60 17.77 4.69 9.35
N ALA A 61 18.82 3.95 8.95
CA ALA A 61 19.95 4.52 8.22
C ALA A 61 19.57 4.93 6.78
N ILE A 62 18.88 4.03 6.07
CA ILE A 62 18.37 4.30 4.71
C ILE A 62 17.31 5.39 4.75
N ALA A 63 16.42 5.39 5.76
CA ALA A 63 15.40 6.43 5.91
C ALA A 63 16.04 7.83 6.06
N GLU A 64 17.09 7.95 6.87
CA GLU A 64 17.83 9.21 7.03
C GLU A 64 18.52 9.64 5.72
N GLN A 65 19.14 8.71 5.00
CA GLN A 65 19.76 9.01 3.70
C GLN A 65 18.73 9.51 2.67
N LEU A 66 17.58 8.82 2.56
CA LEU A 66 16.51 9.23 1.66
C LEU A 66 15.91 10.57 2.07
N ARG A 67 15.79 10.86 3.36
CA ARG A 67 15.33 12.16 3.86
C ARG A 67 16.26 13.28 3.41
N ALA A 68 17.56 13.14 3.66
CA ALA A 68 18.57 14.12 3.26
C ALA A 68 18.59 14.32 1.73
N LEU A 69 18.48 13.24 0.94
CA LEU A 69 18.40 13.32 -0.52
C LEU A 69 17.12 14.04 -1.00
N GLY A 70 15.99 13.81 -0.35
CA GLY A 70 14.71 14.42 -0.71
C GLY A 70 14.70 15.92 -0.44
N GLU A 71 15.19 16.32 0.74
CA GLU A 71 15.37 17.73 1.11
C GLU A 71 16.37 18.43 0.18
N ARG A 72 17.47 17.75 -0.15
CA ARG A 72 18.46 18.25 -1.11
C ARG A 72 17.84 18.44 -2.50
N LEU A 73 17.06 17.47 -3.00
CA LEU A 73 16.38 17.57 -4.30
C LEU A 73 15.37 18.73 -4.33
N ASP A 74 14.55 18.86 -3.29
CA ASP A 74 13.55 19.93 -3.20
C ASP A 74 14.21 21.32 -3.14
N THR A 75 15.18 21.48 -2.24
CA THR A 75 15.92 22.74 -2.07
C THR A 75 16.65 23.12 -3.36
N PHE A 76 17.38 22.17 -3.95
CA PHE A 76 18.15 22.40 -5.17
C PHE A 76 17.26 22.87 -6.33
N ARG A 77 16.10 22.22 -6.55
CA ARG A 77 15.17 22.64 -7.61
C ARG A 77 14.65 24.06 -7.38
N LYS A 78 14.25 24.38 -6.15
CA LYS A 78 13.73 25.70 -5.79
C LYS A 78 14.77 26.81 -5.97
N GLU A 79 16.00 26.57 -5.52
CA GLU A 79 17.09 27.53 -5.67
C GLU A 79 17.40 27.80 -7.16
N ARG A 80 17.53 26.76 -7.97
CA ARG A 80 17.81 26.90 -9.41
C ARG A 80 16.72 27.66 -10.16
N LEU A 81 15.46 27.35 -9.89
CA LEU A 81 14.33 28.08 -10.50
C LEU A 81 14.22 29.53 -10.03
N ALA A 82 14.55 29.82 -8.77
CA ALA A 82 14.51 31.18 -8.23
C ALA A 82 15.67 32.05 -8.73
N GLU A 83 16.81 31.45 -9.07
CA GLU A 83 18.00 32.13 -9.57
C GLU A 83 17.92 32.46 -11.08
N HIS A 84 17.13 31.70 -11.85
CA HIS A 84 17.09 31.79 -13.31
C HIS A 84 15.65 31.88 -13.83
N ASP A 85 15.17 33.10 -14.12
CA ASP A 85 13.78 33.36 -14.56
C ASP A 85 13.35 32.60 -15.84
N PHE A 86 14.30 32.27 -16.72
CA PHE A 86 14.01 31.53 -17.96
C PHE A 86 13.94 30.02 -17.75
N LEU A 87 14.45 29.51 -16.62
CA LEU A 87 14.59 28.09 -16.36
C LEU A 87 13.26 27.51 -15.90
N THR A 88 12.86 26.39 -16.51
CA THR A 88 11.66 25.66 -16.09
C THR A 88 12.01 24.26 -15.60
N MET A 89 11.15 23.69 -14.75
CA MET A 89 11.29 22.28 -14.34
C MET A 89 11.30 21.33 -15.53
N THR A 90 10.50 21.62 -16.55
CA THR A 90 10.41 20.80 -17.77
C THR A 90 11.74 20.82 -18.52
N ASP A 91 12.34 22.00 -18.73
CA ASP A 91 13.62 22.11 -19.43
C ASP A 91 14.74 21.41 -18.65
N MET A 92 14.77 21.55 -17.32
CA MET A 92 15.75 20.86 -16.49
C MET A 92 15.70 19.34 -16.66
N TYR A 93 14.51 18.74 -16.63
CA TYR A 93 14.36 17.29 -16.77
C TYR A 93 14.57 16.79 -18.20
N ASN A 94 14.19 17.58 -19.21
CA ASN A 94 14.50 17.26 -20.61
C ASN A 94 16.02 17.22 -20.83
N VAL A 95 16.75 18.24 -20.37
CA VAL A 95 18.21 18.29 -20.51
C VAL A 95 18.91 17.24 -19.64
N LEU A 96 18.34 16.88 -18.48
CA LEU A 96 18.83 15.75 -17.67
C LEU A 96 18.82 14.43 -18.45
N GLU A 97 17.72 14.13 -19.13
CA GLU A 97 17.64 12.90 -19.93
C GLU A 97 18.51 12.99 -21.18
N ARG A 98 18.62 14.17 -21.83
CA ARG A 98 19.59 14.38 -22.93
C ARG A 98 21.04 14.17 -22.49
N LEU A 99 21.41 14.60 -21.28
CA LEU A 99 22.73 14.34 -20.71
C LEU A 99 22.96 12.83 -20.52
N ARG A 100 21.96 12.11 -19.98
CA ARG A 100 22.05 10.64 -19.83
C ARG A 100 22.16 9.93 -21.17
N GLU A 101 21.43 10.36 -22.19
CA GLU A 101 21.54 9.82 -23.54
C GLU A 101 22.98 9.98 -24.07
N LEU A 102 23.56 11.19 -23.99
CA LEU A 102 24.92 11.47 -24.44
C LEU A 102 26.00 10.69 -23.69
N GLU A 103 25.82 10.44 -22.39
CA GLU A 103 26.75 9.61 -21.61
C GLU A 103 26.69 8.11 -21.97
N ASN A 104 25.62 7.67 -22.65
CA ASN A 104 25.37 6.27 -22.96
C ASN A 104 25.40 5.96 -24.47
N ASP A 105 25.49 6.98 -25.33
CA ASP A 105 25.55 6.86 -26.78
C ASP A 105 26.42 7.99 -27.38
N ASP A 106 27.65 7.64 -27.74
CA ASP A 106 28.65 8.56 -28.30
C ASP A 106 28.31 9.03 -29.73
N GLU A 107 27.31 8.42 -30.41
CA GLU A 107 26.90 8.80 -31.76
C GLU A 107 25.91 9.98 -31.78
N LEU A 108 25.36 10.35 -30.62
CA LEU A 108 24.38 11.42 -30.51
C LEU A 108 25.01 12.81 -30.68
N PRO A 109 24.28 13.75 -31.31
CA PRO A 109 24.77 15.12 -31.44
C PRO A 109 24.89 15.80 -30.07
N PRO A 110 25.94 16.61 -29.84
CA PRO A 110 26.13 17.30 -28.56
C PRO A 110 24.97 18.25 -28.24
N LEU A 111 24.90 18.67 -26.98
CA LEU A 111 23.90 19.64 -26.53
C LEU A 111 23.94 20.92 -27.39
N THR A 112 22.76 21.32 -27.88
CA THR A 112 22.53 22.59 -28.55
C THR A 112 22.83 23.77 -27.62
N ASP A 113 22.96 24.98 -28.16
CA ASP A 113 23.23 26.18 -27.35
C ASP A 113 22.19 26.37 -26.23
N VAL A 114 20.91 26.17 -26.55
CA VAL A 114 19.81 26.28 -25.58
C VAL A 114 19.90 25.18 -24.50
N GLU A 115 20.16 23.93 -24.90
CA GLU A 115 20.33 22.84 -23.93
C GLU A 115 21.55 23.07 -23.04
N ARG A 116 22.64 23.67 -23.55
CA ARG A 116 23.82 24.03 -22.74
C ARG A 116 23.52 25.15 -21.76
N ASP A 117 22.76 26.16 -22.15
CA ASP A 117 22.35 27.24 -21.25
C ASP A 117 21.51 26.70 -20.09
N VAL A 118 20.56 25.79 -20.39
CA VAL A 118 19.78 25.07 -19.37
C VAL A 118 20.67 24.14 -18.54
N HIS A 119 21.63 23.43 -19.15
CA HIS A 119 22.57 22.58 -18.44
C HIS A 119 23.36 23.37 -17.38
N GLN A 120 23.85 24.54 -17.78
CA GLN A 120 24.66 25.41 -16.93
C GLN A 120 23.81 26.08 -15.84
N ALA A 121 22.67 26.67 -16.19
CA ALA A 121 21.78 27.34 -15.24
C ALA A 121 21.14 26.34 -14.26
N GLY A 122 20.70 25.18 -14.73
CA GLY A 122 20.09 24.14 -13.92
C GLY A 122 21.08 23.28 -13.13
N LEU A 123 22.40 23.44 -13.38
CA LEU A 123 23.46 22.59 -12.85
C LEU A 123 23.12 21.09 -13.00
N ILE A 124 22.81 20.69 -14.24
CA ILE A 124 22.13 19.43 -14.53
C ILE A 124 22.95 18.19 -14.13
N SER A 125 24.28 18.25 -14.16
CA SER A 125 25.12 17.15 -13.64
C SER A 125 24.92 16.91 -12.13
N ILE A 126 24.66 17.95 -11.34
CA ILE A 126 24.35 17.81 -9.90
C ILE A 126 22.94 17.27 -9.71
N LEU A 127 21.97 17.75 -10.50
CA LEU A 127 20.61 17.20 -10.51
C LEU A 127 20.64 15.69 -10.81
N LYS A 128 21.41 15.29 -11.83
CA LYS A 128 21.64 13.89 -12.20
C LYS A 128 22.19 13.09 -11.03
N GLN A 129 23.23 13.59 -10.37
CA GLN A 129 23.83 12.91 -9.22
C GLN A 129 22.81 12.69 -8.10
N ILE A 130 21.98 13.69 -7.77
CA ILE A 130 20.95 13.56 -6.74
C ILE A 130 19.96 12.45 -7.10
N HIS A 131 19.48 12.40 -8.35
CA HIS A 131 18.58 11.34 -8.81
C HIS A 131 19.25 9.96 -8.82
N ASP A 132 20.48 9.88 -9.31
CA ASP A 132 21.23 8.62 -9.33
C ASP A 132 21.47 8.09 -7.89
N ASP A 133 21.73 8.98 -6.92
CA ASP A 133 21.88 8.61 -5.51
C ASP A 133 20.54 8.19 -4.86
N ILE A 134 19.43 8.85 -5.22
CA ILE A 134 18.08 8.42 -4.84
C ILE A 134 17.81 7.02 -5.38
N ASP A 135 18.07 6.77 -6.66
CA ASP A 135 17.80 5.48 -7.30
C ASP A 135 18.60 4.35 -6.66
N ARG A 136 19.91 4.57 -6.40
CA ARG A 136 20.75 3.61 -5.66
C ARG A 136 20.19 3.30 -4.29
N THR A 137 19.83 4.35 -3.54
CA THR A 137 19.36 4.21 -2.16
C THR A 137 17.99 3.51 -2.10
N VAL A 138 17.09 3.79 -3.05
CA VAL A 138 15.79 3.13 -3.15
C VAL A 138 15.95 1.67 -3.56
N LEU A 139 16.79 1.35 -4.55
CA LEU A 139 17.07 -0.04 -4.93
C LEU A 139 17.67 -0.83 -3.75
N ALA A 140 18.60 -0.23 -2.99
CA ALA A 140 19.14 -0.82 -1.78
C ALA A 140 18.06 -1.01 -0.68
N ALA A 141 17.11 -0.08 -0.56
CA ALA A 141 15.99 -0.21 0.38
C ALA A 141 15.08 -1.41 0.07
N TYR A 142 15.00 -1.80 -1.20
CA TYR A 142 14.30 -3.02 -1.64
C TYR A 142 15.19 -4.28 -1.60
N GLY A 143 16.50 -4.14 -1.44
CA GLY A 143 17.47 -5.23 -1.58
C GLY A 143 17.69 -5.67 -3.05
N TRP A 144 17.56 -4.74 -4.00
CA TRP A 144 17.68 -4.96 -5.44
C TRP A 144 18.91 -4.25 -6.04
N GLU A 145 20.03 -4.25 -5.31
CA GLU A 145 21.27 -3.61 -5.72
C GLU A 145 21.87 -4.23 -7.00
N ASP A 146 21.49 -5.46 -7.32
CA ASP A 146 21.86 -6.15 -8.55
C ASP A 146 21.36 -5.43 -9.82
N LEU A 147 20.27 -4.64 -9.71
CA LEU A 147 19.73 -3.86 -10.83
C LEU A 147 20.45 -2.51 -11.03
N ILE A 148 21.29 -2.06 -10.08
CA ILE A 148 21.95 -0.76 -10.13
C ILE A 148 22.78 -0.57 -11.42
N PRO A 149 23.66 -1.51 -11.84
CA PRO A 149 24.51 -1.32 -13.01
C PRO A 149 23.75 -1.13 -14.33
N SER A 150 22.56 -1.72 -14.42
CA SER A 150 21.74 -1.70 -15.65
C SER A 150 20.67 -0.60 -15.65
N LEU A 151 20.40 0.05 -14.50
CA LEU A 151 19.33 1.06 -14.38
C LEU A 151 19.78 2.46 -13.96
N VAL A 152 20.75 2.58 -13.05
CA VAL A 152 21.15 3.88 -12.50
C VAL A 152 22.02 4.63 -13.50
N GLY A 153 21.74 5.93 -13.69
CA GLY A 153 22.45 6.77 -14.65
C GLY A 153 22.08 6.51 -16.12
N ARG A 154 21.25 5.50 -16.40
CA ARG A 154 20.71 5.23 -17.74
C ARG A 154 19.54 6.17 -18.06
N PRO A 155 19.31 6.54 -19.33
CA PRO A 155 18.18 7.37 -19.70
C PRO A 155 16.85 6.66 -19.41
N GLY A 156 15.77 7.45 -19.36
CA GLY A 156 14.42 6.98 -19.05
C GLY A 156 14.13 6.83 -17.56
N ALA A 157 14.94 7.44 -16.68
CA ALA A 157 14.72 7.36 -15.23
C ALA A 157 13.69 8.39 -14.75
N THR A 158 13.67 9.59 -15.35
CA THR A 158 12.75 10.67 -14.95
C THR A 158 11.65 10.96 -15.98
N LEU A 159 11.86 10.56 -17.23
CA LEU A 159 10.90 10.69 -18.33
C LEU A 159 10.73 9.35 -19.05
N PRO A 160 9.58 9.08 -19.70
CA PRO A 160 9.42 7.90 -20.54
C PRO A 160 10.42 7.92 -21.70
N LEU A 161 11.14 6.81 -21.88
CA LEU A 161 12.07 6.63 -22.98
C LEU A 161 11.48 5.60 -23.98
N PRO A 162 11.19 5.98 -25.24
CA PRO A 162 10.58 5.08 -26.22
C PRO A 162 11.47 3.92 -26.68
N HIS A 163 12.77 4.17 -26.83
CA HIS A 163 13.74 3.21 -27.33
C HIS A 163 14.82 2.97 -26.27
N LYS A 164 14.93 1.74 -25.81
CA LYS A 164 15.84 1.33 -24.73
C LYS A 164 16.73 0.20 -25.24
N SER A 165 17.93 0.10 -24.69
CA SER A 165 18.77 -1.07 -24.95
C SER A 165 18.10 -2.35 -24.43
N SER A 166 18.42 -3.49 -25.05
CA SER A 166 17.85 -4.78 -24.63
C SER A 166 18.17 -5.09 -23.16
N GLU A 167 19.36 -4.74 -22.69
CA GLU A 167 19.76 -4.94 -21.30
C GLU A 167 18.91 -4.11 -20.34
N GLN A 168 18.73 -2.82 -20.64
CA GLN A 168 17.92 -1.93 -19.80
C GLN A 168 16.46 -2.37 -19.78
N ALA A 169 15.90 -2.77 -20.93
CA ALA A 169 14.53 -3.28 -21.01
C ALA A 169 14.34 -4.52 -20.12
N MET A 170 15.26 -5.48 -20.16
CA MET A 170 15.22 -6.66 -19.29
C MET A 170 15.31 -6.30 -17.80
N ALA A 171 16.17 -5.35 -17.44
CA ALA A 171 16.30 -4.90 -16.05
C ALA A 171 15.04 -4.17 -15.54
N GLU A 172 14.36 -3.41 -16.41
CA GLU A 172 13.07 -2.79 -16.08
C GLU A 172 11.93 -3.81 -15.96
N ASP A 173 11.89 -4.82 -16.82
CA ASP A 173 10.91 -5.91 -16.73
C ASP A 173 11.08 -6.72 -15.44
N GLU A 174 12.33 -6.99 -15.05
CA GLU A 174 12.66 -7.62 -13.76
C GLU A 174 12.22 -6.73 -12.59
N LEU A 175 12.51 -5.43 -12.64
CA LEU A 175 12.06 -4.46 -11.63
C LEU A 175 10.54 -4.48 -11.47
N LEU A 176 9.78 -4.42 -12.57
CA LEU A 176 8.31 -4.45 -12.55
C LEU A 176 7.76 -5.78 -12.05
N SER A 177 8.43 -6.89 -12.38
CA SER A 177 8.09 -8.23 -11.89
C SER A 177 8.26 -8.33 -10.38
N ARG A 178 9.39 -7.85 -9.83
CA ARG A 178 9.63 -7.79 -8.38
C ARG A 178 8.62 -6.91 -7.66
N LEU A 179 8.28 -5.74 -8.22
CA LEU A 179 7.23 -4.88 -7.66
C LEU A 179 5.86 -5.56 -7.65
N THR A 180 5.52 -6.32 -8.69
CA THR A 180 4.25 -7.05 -8.76
C THR A 180 4.20 -8.16 -7.71
N LEU A 181 5.28 -8.91 -7.54
CA LEU A 181 5.41 -9.94 -6.50
C LEU A 181 5.26 -9.32 -5.10
N LEU A 182 6.02 -8.24 -4.82
CA LEU A 182 5.96 -7.54 -3.55
C LEU A 182 4.55 -7.00 -3.28
N ASN A 183 3.86 -6.46 -4.29
CA ASN A 183 2.49 -5.99 -4.12
C ASN A 183 1.52 -7.14 -3.74
N HIS A 184 1.69 -8.33 -4.34
CA HIS A 184 0.91 -9.51 -3.95
C HIS A 184 1.20 -9.95 -2.51
N GLU A 185 2.46 -9.90 -2.07
CA GLU A 185 2.83 -10.15 -0.67
C GLU A 185 2.16 -9.15 0.28
N ARG A 186 2.22 -7.83 -0.03
CA ARG A 186 1.56 -6.80 0.78
C ARG A 186 0.05 -6.99 0.83
N ALA A 187 -0.58 -7.35 -0.29
CA ALA A 187 -2.02 -7.65 -0.31
C ALA A 187 -2.38 -8.90 0.53
N ALA A 188 -1.47 -9.88 0.64
CA ALA A 188 -1.66 -11.03 1.52
C ALA A 188 -1.47 -10.65 3.00
N GLU A 189 -0.46 -9.85 3.33
CA GLU A 189 -0.24 -9.28 4.67
C GLU A 189 -1.48 -8.49 5.14
N GLU A 190 -2.05 -7.64 4.29
CA GLU A 190 -3.25 -6.85 4.61
C GLU A 190 -4.48 -7.73 4.89
N LYS A 191 -4.65 -8.83 4.15
CA LYS A 191 -5.72 -9.82 4.40
C LYS A 191 -5.53 -10.54 5.74
N GLN A 192 -4.28 -10.71 6.15
CA GLN A 192 -3.90 -11.21 7.46
C GLN A 192 -3.81 -10.07 8.50
N GLY A 193 -4.31 -8.87 8.22
CA GLY A 193 -4.33 -7.78 9.19
C GLY A 193 -3.02 -7.06 9.44
N LEU A 194 -1.93 -7.49 8.81
CA LEU A 194 -0.65 -6.81 8.86
C LEU A 194 -0.64 -5.68 7.81
N VAL A 195 -0.99 -4.47 8.23
CA VAL A 195 -0.97 -3.29 7.34
C VAL A 195 0.28 -2.47 7.59
N ARG A 196 1.10 -2.31 6.54
CA ARG A 196 2.26 -1.42 6.54
C ARG A 196 1.83 0.02 6.24
N TRP A 197 1.45 0.74 7.29
CA TRP A 197 1.01 2.13 7.18
C TRP A 197 2.14 3.07 6.79
N LEU A 198 1.90 3.91 5.78
CA LEU A 198 2.82 4.99 5.38
C LEU A 198 2.82 6.14 6.40
N ARG A 199 1.68 6.38 7.04
CA ARG A 199 1.49 7.36 8.13
C ARG A 199 0.76 6.69 9.29
N PRO A 200 1.44 5.83 10.07
CA PRO A 200 0.82 5.06 11.15
C PRO A 200 -0.02 5.93 12.08
N GLU A 201 0.52 7.06 12.54
CA GLU A 201 -0.14 8.02 13.43
C GLU A 201 -1.44 8.63 12.89
N TYR A 202 -1.60 8.70 11.56
CA TYR A 202 -2.82 9.23 10.93
C TYR A 202 -3.78 8.15 10.46
N GLN A 203 -3.24 7.05 9.91
CA GLN A 203 -4.02 6.02 9.23
C GLN A 203 -4.55 4.95 10.19
N SER A 204 -3.73 4.48 11.14
CA SER A 204 -4.08 3.34 12.00
C SER A 204 -5.37 3.58 12.80
N GLY A 205 -5.55 4.76 13.39
CA GLY A 205 -6.76 5.08 14.16
C GLY A 205 -8.02 5.26 13.31
N LYS A 206 -7.90 5.71 12.05
CA LYS A 206 -9.05 5.95 11.16
C LYS A 206 -9.45 4.74 10.33
N LEU A 207 -8.48 3.93 9.93
CA LEU A 207 -8.65 2.81 9.00
C LEU A 207 -8.43 1.45 9.65
N GLY A 208 -7.71 1.37 10.77
CA GLY A 208 -7.44 0.11 11.48
C GLY A 208 -8.68 -0.64 11.95
N ILE A 209 -9.80 0.06 12.19
CA ILE A 209 -11.10 -0.56 12.52
C ILE A 209 -11.63 -1.43 11.35
N LYS A 210 -11.20 -1.17 10.11
CA LYS A 210 -11.61 -1.91 8.91
C LYS A 210 -10.66 -3.04 8.52
N VAL A 211 -9.52 -3.15 9.20
CA VAL A 211 -8.51 -4.17 8.94
C VAL A 211 -8.93 -5.45 9.68
N PRO A 212 -9.00 -6.62 9.02
CA PRO A 212 -9.22 -7.88 9.72
C PRO A 212 -8.04 -8.10 10.66
N VAL A 213 -8.21 -8.02 11.97
CA VAL A 213 -7.13 -8.28 12.93
C VAL A 213 -6.72 -9.75 12.79
N ALA A 214 -5.47 -10.04 12.36
CA ALA A 214 -4.91 -11.35 12.65
C ALA A 214 -4.79 -11.45 14.16
N VAL A 215 -5.51 -12.40 14.71
CA VAL A 215 -5.30 -12.84 16.08
C VAL A 215 -3.92 -13.49 16.09
N GLU A 216 -2.92 -12.78 16.60
CA GLU A 216 -1.61 -13.36 16.87
C GLU A 216 -1.78 -14.54 17.82
N GLU A 217 -1.31 -15.72 17.41
CA GLU A 217 -1.16 -16.92 18.24
C GLU A 217 -0.08 -16.68 19.32
N HIS A 218 -0.34 -15.81 20.28
CA HIS A 218 0.40 -15.76 21.53
C HIS A 218 -0.23 -16.72 22.53
N ALA A 219 0.40 -17.89 22.63
CA ALA A 219 0.47 -18.77 23.80
C ALA A 219 -0.78 -18.91 24.69
N GLY A 220 -1.52 -19.99 24.48
CA GLY A 220 -2.12 -20.72 25.61
C GLY A 220 -3.46 -20.22 26.15
N THR A 221 -4.40 -19.88 25.28
CA THR A 221 -5.83 -19.97 25.62
C THR A 221 -6.59 -20.56 24.45
N LEU A 222 -7.42 -21.56 24.74
CA LEU A 222 -8.33 -22.22 23.81
C LEU A 222 -9.32 -21.21 23.22
N ASP A 223 -8.90 -20.45 22.21
CA ASP A 223 -9.81 -19.65 21.40
C ASP A 223 -10.23 -20.45 20.17
N VAL A 224 -11.53 -20.66 20.11
CA VAL A 224 -12.19 -21.53 19.14
C VAL A 224 -12.08 -20.91 17.75
N THR A 225 -11.31 -21.55 16.88
CA THR A 225 -11.46 -21.40 15.43
C THR A 225 -12.87 -21.87 15.05
N LEU A 226 -13.72 -20.96 14.59
CA LEU A 226 -15.04 -21.31 14.07
C LEU A 226 -14.88 -22.10 12.76
N PRO A 227 -15.55 -23.25 12.60
CA PRO A 227 -15.57 -23.95 11.33
C PRO A 227 -16.28 -23.09 10.28
N ASP A 228 -15.73 -23.10 9.08
CA ASP A 228 -16.30 -22.43 7.92
C ASP A 228 -17.60 -23.15 7.54
N ILE A 229 -18.74 -22.67 8.08
CA ILE A 229 -20.05 -23.22 7.72
C ILE A 229 -20.43 -22.62 6.36
N LEU A 230 -20.21 -23.40 5.30
CA LEU A 230 -20.48 -23.03 3.90
C LEU A 230 -21.93 -22.54 3.65
N GLU A 231 -22.88 -22.88 4.53
CA GLU A 231 -24.25 -22.38 4.49
C GLU A 231 -24.65 -21.76 5.85
N ARG A 232 -24.70 -20.44 5.92
CA ARG A 232 -25.18 -19.71 7.10
C ARG A 232 -26.71 -19.78 7.17
N PRO A 233 -27.29 -20.30 8.26
CA PRO A 233 -28.75 -20.40 8.38
C PRO A 233 -29.39 -19.01 8.49
N LYS A 234 -30.52 -18.81 7.80
CA LYS A 234 -31.34 -17.59 7.91
C LYS A 234 -32.06 -17.55 9.24
N TRP A 235 -32.21 -16.35 9.81
CA TRP A 235 -32.97 -16.15 11.05
C TRP A 235 -34.48 -16.33 10.82
N PRO A 236 -35.14 -17.32 11.44
CA PRO A 236 -36.56 -17.58 11.25
C PRO A 236 -37.44 -16.50 11.89
N THR A 237 -38.64 -16.28 11.34
CA THR A 237 -39.64 -15.38 11.92
C THR A 237 -40.43 -16.06 13.04
N ASP A 238 -40.56 -17.39 13.00
CA ASP A 238 -41.29 -18.17 14.01
C ASP A 238 -40.48 -18.37 15.29
N GLY A 239 -41.15 -18.25 16.45
CA GLY A 239 -40.51 -18.31 17.76
C GLY A 239 -39.99 -19.70 18.14
N LEU A 240 -40.67 -20.77 17.74
CA LEU A 240 -40.25 -22.14 18.04
C LEU A 240 -39.07 -22.56 17.15
N GLU A 241 -39.05 -22.12 15.90
CA GLU A 241 -37.92 -22.32 15.00
C GLU A 241 -36.66 -21.57 15.46
N GLN A 242 -36.81 -20.36 16.01
CA GLN A 242 -35.70 -19.62 16.63
C GLN A 242 -35.06 -20.42 17.79
N ILE A 243 -35.88 -21.01 18.66
CA ILE A 243 -35.38 -21.82 19.79
C ILE A 243 -34.63 -23.06 19.30
N ARG A 244 -35.18 -23.77 18.30
CA ARG A 244 -34.54 -24.95 17.71
C ARG A 244 -33.20 -24.60 17.08
N LEU A 245 -33.15 -23.52 16.30
CA LEU A 245 -31.94 -23.08 15.63
C LEU A 245 -30.84 -22.71 16.63
N VAL A 246 -31.16 -21.93 17.68
CA VAL A 246 -30.18 -21.53 18.71
C VAL A 246 -29.68 -22.75 19.49
N ARG A 247 -30.56 -23.69 19.83
CA ARG A 247 -30.17 -24.94 20.49
C ARG A 247 -29.23 -25.78 19.62
N ASP A 248 -29.54 -25.93 18.33
CA ASP A 248 -28.72 -26.73 17.42
C ASP A 248 -27.34 -26.08 17.18
N LEU A 249 -27.27 -24.74 17.16
CA LEU A 249 -26.00 -24.01 17.13
C LEU A 249 -25.21 -24.21 18.42
N LEU A 250 -25.85 -24.15 19.59
CA LEU A 250 -25.20 -24.46 20.88
C LEU A 250 -24.72 -25.91 20.97
N ALA A 251 -25.43 -26.87 20.38
CA ALA A 251 -25.01 -28.27 20.37
C ALA A 251 -23.74 -28.49 19.52
N LYS A 252 -23.61 -27.74 18.44
CA LYS A 252 -22.44 -27.76 17.54
C LYS A 252 -21.29 -26.89 18.06
N ALA A 253 -21.53 -26.00 19.01
CA ALA A 253 -20.49 -25.16 19.60
C ALA A 253 -19.51 -26.03 20.41
N PRO A 254 -18.19 -25.94 20.14
CA PRO A 254 -17.19 -26.72 20.87
C PRO A 254 -16.92 -26.16 22.28
N SER A 255 -17.43 -24.97 22.62
CA SER A 255 -17.24 -24.30 23.91
C SER A 255 -18.47 -23.43 24.26
N PRO A 256 -18.60 -22.95 25.52
CA PRO A 256 -19.67 -22.05 25.91
C PRO A 256 -19.70 -20.78 25.06
N ALA A 257 -20.83 -20.51 24.41
CA ALA A 257 -20.98 -19.44 23.43
C ALA A 257 -21.70 -18.22 24.02
N ALA A 258 -21.25 -17.02 23.64
CA ALA A 258 -21.94 -15.77 23.94
C ALA A 258 -23.03 -15.48 22.89
N PRO A 259 -24.08 -14.68 23.23
CA PRO A 259 -25.14 -14.31 22.29
C PRO A 259 -24.61 -13.64 21.02
N ASP A 260 -23.57 -12.80 21.13
CA ASP A 260 -22.94 -12.12 20.00
C ASP A 260 -22.29 -13.10 19.00
N VAL A 261 -21.69 -14.18 19.51
CA VAL A 261 -21.05 -15.23 18.69
C VAL A 261 -22.11 -15.99 17.89
N ILE A 262 -23.22 -16.36 18.53
CA ILE A 262 -24.35 -17.05 17.88
C ILE A 262 -24.98 -16.14 16.81
N ALA A 263 -25.11 -14.85 17.09
CA ALA A 263 -25.62 -13.88 16.12
C ALA A 263 -24.74 -13.74 14.87
N GLY A 264 -23.42 -13.88 15.02
CA GLY A 264 -22.44 -13.80 13.93
C GLY A 264 -22.44 -14.98 12.96
N ILE A 265 -22.93 -16.15 13.38
CA ILE A 265 -23.03 -17.36 12.53
C ILE A 265 -24.20 -17.28 11.54
N LEU A 266 -25.23 -16.50 11.87
CA LEU A 266 -26.47 -16.41 11.10
C LEU A 266 -26.33 -15.54 9.85
N ASP A 267 -27.11 -15.84 8.82
CA ASP A 267 -27.17 -15.02 7.60
C ASP A 267 -27.91 -13.69 7.83
N GLY A 268 -27.48 -12.64 7.10
CA GLY A 268 -28.03 -11.28 7.16
C GLY A 268 -27.42 -10.35 8.22
N ARG A 269 -27.98 -9.13 8.34
CA ARG A 269 -27.45 -8.07 9.22
C ARG A 269 -27.60 -8.42 10.70
N ASN A 270 -26.51 -8.30 11.45
CA ASN A 270 -26.48 -8.45 12.91
C ASN A 270 -26.99 -7.16 13.59
N THR A 271 -28.31 -7.05 13.77
CA THR A 271 -28.96 -5.91 14.43
C THR A 271 -29.03 -6.09 15.95
N SER A 272 -29.06 -5.00 16.72
CA SER A 272 -29.23 -5.06 18.19
C SER A 272 -30.47 -5.87 18.60
N ARG A 273 -31.60 -5.64 17.93
CA ARG A 273 -32.85 -6.37 18.14
C ARG A 273 -32.73 -7.88 17.95
N ARG A 274 -31.89 -8.34 17.00
CA ARG A 274 -31.62 -9.77 16.79
C ARG A 274 -30.83 -10.34 17.96
N ARG A 275 -29.83 -9.62 18.46
CA ARG A 275 -29.01 -10.04 19.60
C ARG A 275 -29.82 -10.13 20.89
N GLU A 276 -30.65 -9.13 21.15
CA GLU A 276 -31.60 -9.15 22.26
C GLU A 276 -32.53 -10.37 22.18
N ARG A 277 -33.06 -10.65 20.98
CA ARG A 277 -33.91 -11.83 20.78
C ARG A 277 -33.18 -13.16 20.99
N ILE A 278 -31.92 -13.27 20.55
CA ILE A 278 -31.09 -14.46 20.80
C ILE A 278 -30.82 -14.63 22.30
N ALA A 279 -30.53 -13.54 23.02
CA ALA A 279 -30.35 -13.57 24.47
C ALA A 279 -31.63 -14.04 25.18
N GLU A 280 -32.81 -13.53 24.81
CA GLU A 280 -34.11 -14.00 25.36
C GLU A 280 -34.32 -15.51 25.14
N VAL A 281 -33.98 -16.02 23.94
CA VAL A 281 -34.08 -17.45 23.61
C VAL A 281 -33.12 -18.28 24.46
N LEU A 282 -31.89 -17.81 24.66
CA LEU A 282 -30.89 -18.48 25.49
C LEU A 282 -31.31 -18.52 26.96
N ASP A 283 -31.85 -17.42 27.49
CA ASP A 283 -32.39 -17.37 28.84
C ASP A 283 -33.60 -18.30 29.00
N THR A 284 -34.44 -18.42 27.97
CA THR A 284 -35.55 -19.39 27.93
C THR A 284 -35.04 -20.83 27.96
N LEU A 285 -33.95 -21.14 27.23
CA LEU A 285 -33.31 -22.46 27.25
C LEU A 285 -32.71 -22.78 28.62
N VAL A 286 -32.17 -21.79 29.33
CA VAL A 286 -31.70 -21.95 30.72
C VAL A 286 -32.88 -22.18 31.67
N ALA A 287 -33.93 -21.38 31.57
CA ALA A 287 -35.12 -21.49 32.42
C ALA A 287 -35.86 -22.84 32.24
N THR A 288 -35.82 -23.41 31.03
CA THR A 288 -36.38 -24.73 30.72
C THR A 288 -35.43 -25.89 31.04
N GLY A 289 -34.23 -25.62 31.55
CA GLY A 289 -33.23 -26.61 31.93
C GLY A 289 -32.49 -27.27 30.77
N LEU A 290 -32.70 -26.79 29.54
CA LEU A 290 -32.05 -27.31 28.33
C LEU A 290 -30.63 -26.78 28.15
N ALA A 291 -30.31 -25.62 28.73
CA ALA A 291 -28.96 -25.04 28.71
C ALA A 291 -28.50 -24.65 30.13
N ARG A 292 -27.19 -24.51 30.30
CA ARG A 292 -26.57 -23.91 31.48
C ARG A 292 -25.85 -22.64 31.08
N THR A 293 -25.66 -21.76 32.05
CA THR A 293 -24.92 -20.51 31.87
C THR A 293 -23.71 -20.45 32.81
N GLY A 294 -22.67 -19.75 32.40
CA GLY A 294 -21.51 -19.40 33.20
C GLY A 294 -21.00 -18.01 32.82
N GLU A 295 -20.28 -17.37 33.74
CA GLU A 295 -19.65 -16.07 33.50
C GLU A 295 -18.15 -16.26 33.24
N HIS A 296 -17.65 -15.64 32.16
CA HIS A 296 -16.22 -15.59 31.84
C HIS A 296 -15.90 -14.20 31.30
N GLU A 297 -14.88 -13.55 31.88
CA GLU A 297 -14.45 -12.17 31.51
C GLU A 297 -15.61 -11.15 31.50
N GLY A 298 -16.55 -11.29 32.45
CA GLY A 298 -17.70 -10.39 32.57
C GLY A 298 -18.80 -10.60 31.52
N GLN A 299 -18.71 -11.64 30.69
CA GLN A 299 -19.73 -11.99 29.70
C GLN A 299 -20.44 -13.31 30.07
N LYS A 300 -21.76 -13.32 29.93
CA LYS A 300 -22.58 -14.54 30.08
C LYS A 300 -22.39 -15.44 28.87
N ARG A 301 -21.95 -16.67 29.11
CA ARG A 301 -21.79 -17.72 28.11
C ARG A 301 -22.78 -18.85 28.39
N TYR A 302 -23.28 -19.47 27.33
CA TYR A 302 -24.30 -20.52 27.38
C TYR A 302 -23.76 -21.81 26.78
N PHE A 303 -24.11 -22.95 27.36
CA PHE A 303 -23.72 -24.27 26.86
C PHE A 303 -24.81 -25.30 27.17
N LEU A 304 -24.88 -26.37 26.37
CA LEU A 304 -25.74 -27.51 26.69
C LEU A 304 -25.01 -28.41 27.69
N PRO A 305 -25.69 -28.91 28.75
CA PRO A 305 -25.12 -29.94 29.60
C PRO A 305 -24.91 -31.21 28.76
N ARG A 306 -23.65 -31.62 28.58
CA ARG A 306 -23.28 -32.92 28.01
C ARG A 306 -23.31 -33.99 29.09
#